data_AF-A0A7X1TXT3-F1
#
_entry.id   AF-A0A7X1TXT3-F1
#
_cell.length_a   1.000
_cell.length_b   1.000
_cell.length_c   1.000
_cell.angle_alpha   90.00
_cell.angle_beta   90.00
_cell.angle_gamma   90.00
#
_symmetry.space_group_name_H-M   'P 1'
#
loop_
_entity.id
_entity.type
_entity.pdbx_description
1 polymer ?
#
loop_
_entity_poly.entity_id
_entity_poly.type
_entity_poly.pdbx_seq_one_letter_code
_entity_poly.pdbx_strand_id
1 'polypeptide(L)'
;MTNYDEFTIHRTRRAHGRPLDWSERARRSEHTVRIDTTARVVIRPGGILRCVRDTCPDLQPPTRRVHTMSTVRYAVPARCIHWITAALVGVIIVLGLWIAYFRPEEEAFKLRLYNVHESLGVIVWVLTLMRLAYRRRHPPPPLPADTPAVIRVAAHATHVALYVLLLTLPVIGFLATNAWGFPLSVFGVLPLPSPLGKDEELAKLLALAHRIGALSIIALIGGHVAGVFYHTFIRKDGLLQRML
;
A
#
# COMPACT_ATOMS: atom_id res chain seq x y z
N MET A 1 53.25 10.62 27.56
CA MET A 1 53.17 9.42 26.71
C MET A 1 52.09 9.72 25.67
N THR A 2 52.25 10.66 24.72
CA THR A 2 53.11 10.65 23.50
C THR A 2 53.07 9.28 22.81
N ASN A 3 52.71 9.11 21.53
CA ASN A 3 52.83 9.98 20.36
C ASN A 3 51.84 9.58 19.25
N TYR A 4 51.53 10.54 18.38
CA TYR A 4 51.00 10.33 17.03
C TYR A 4 52.08 9.67 16.16
N ASP A 5 51.69 8.77 15.26
CA ASP A 5 52.56 8.38 14.14
C ASP A 5 51.88 8.61 12.79
N GLU A 6 52.68 9.29 11.98
CA GLU A 6 52.48 9.98 10.73
C GLU A 6 52.89 9.05 9.59
N PHE A 7 52.01 8.79 8.62
CA PHE A 7 52.38 8.02 7.42
C PHE A 7 52.76 8.95 6.29
N THR A 8 54.05 9.26 6.22
CA THR A 8 54.73 9.91 5.09
C THR A 8 55.22 8.82 4.12
N ILE A 9 54.71 8.79 2.89
CA ILE A 9 55.36 8.04 1.79
C ILE A 9 55.80 9.00 0.69
N HIS A 10 57.05 8.78 0.32
CA HIS A 10 57.93 9.59 -0.49
C HIS A 10 57.46 9.81 -1.93
N ARG A 11 57.70 11.05 -2.36
CA ARG A 11 57.72 11.57 -3.72
C ARG A 11 58.90 10.97 -4.51
N THR A 12 58.65 10.03 -5.43
CA THR A 12 59.62 9.69 -6.49
C THR A 12 59.49 10.69 -7.64
N ARG A 13 60.60 11.36 -7.97
CA ARG A 13 60.70 12.31 -9.09
C ARG A 13 60.89 11.56 -10.43
N ARG A 14 60.16 12.08 -11.41
CA ARG A 14 60.14 11.89 -12.87
C ARG A 14 61.43 11.45 -13.56
N ALA A 15 61.25 10.60 -14.58
CA ALA A 15 61.97 10.71 -15.85
C ALA A 15 61.02 10.40 -17.03
N HIS A 16 60.95 11.34 -17.97
CA HIS A 16 60.45 11.26 -19.35
C HIS A 16 59.34 10.26 -19.73
N GLY A 17 58.12 10.77 -19.90
CA GLY A 17 57.04 10.10 -20.63
C GLY A 17 55.91 11.10 -20.93
N ARG A 18 55.39 11.07 -22.15
CA ARG A 18 54.40 12.00 -22.72
C ARG A 18 53.12 12.08 -21.86
N PRO A 19 52.38 13.21 -21.85
CA PRO A 19 51.11 13.30 -21.15
C PRO A 19 50.11 12.28 -21.74
N LEU A 20 49.54 11.45 -20.85
CA LEU A 20 48.48 10.50 -21.17
C LEU A 20 47.22 11.25 -21.59
N ASP A 21 46.85 11.03 -22.84
CA ASP A 21 45.61 11.49 -23.48
C ASP A 21 44.41 10.70 -22.91
N TRP A 22 43.49 11.41 -22.27
CA TRP A 22 42.26 10.85 -21.69
C TRP A 22 41.13 10.63 -22.72
N SER A 23 41.39 10.87 -24.01
CA SER A 23 40.38 10.79 -25.08
C SER A 23 40.02 9.37 -25.54
N GLU A 24 40.71 8.33 -25.07
CA GLU A 24 40.51 6.96 -25.55
C GLU A 24 39.60 6.07 -24.69
N ARG A 25 39.25 6.47 -23.46
CA ARG A 25 38.40 5.64 -22.58
C ARG A 25 36.89 5.87 -22.74
N ALA A 26 36.48 6.78 -23.63
CA ALA A 26 35.07 7.11 -23.89
C ALA A 26 34.55 6.54 -25.23
N ARG A 27 35.05 5.39 -25.67
CA ARG A 27 34.79 4.85 -27.02
C ARG A 27 34.20 3.42 -27.07
N ARG A 28 33.57 2.94 -25.99
CA ARG A 28 32.86 1.63 -25.98
C ARG A 28 31.57 1.65 -25.14
N SER A 29 30.49 2.13 -25.74
CA SER A 29 29.14 1.54 -25.67
C SER A 29 28.19 2.39 -26.50
N GLU A 30 27.60 1.77 -27.51
CA GLU A 30 26.94 2.38 -28.66
C GLU A 30 25.55 2.95 -28.32
N HIS A 31 25.40 4.28 -28.44
CA HIS A 31 24.18 4.91 -28.94
C HIS A 31 24.63 6.20 -29.68
N THR A 32 25.07 6.04 -30.92
CA THR A 32 25.48 7.14 -31.80
C THR A 32 24.26 7.94 -32.23
N VAL A 33 24.10 9.13 -31.66
CA VAL A 33 23.38 10.22 -32.32
C VAL A 33 24.33 10.79 -33.38
N ARG A 34 24.00 10.63 -34.67
CA ARG A 34 24.73 11.30 -35.75
C ARG A 34 24.51 12.81 -35.62
N ILE A 35 25.55 13.53 -35.20
CA ILE A 35 25.62 14.98 -35.33
C ILE A 35 26.43 15.24 -36.60
N ASP A 36 25.79 15.86 -37.59
CA ASP A 36 26.44 16.23 -38.84
C ASP A 36 27.59 17.23 -38.59
N THR A 37 28.73 16.99 -39.23
CA THR A 37 30.05 17.39 -38.74
C THR A 37 30.52 18.73 -39.31
N THR A 38 29.67 19.75 -39.33
CA THR A 38 30.05 21.06 -39.91
C THR A 38 29.85 22.29 -39.01
N ALA A 39 29.34 22.14 -37.79
CA ALA A 39 29.18 23.27 -36.87
C ALA A 39 30.32 23.33 -35.83
N ARG A 40 31.20 24.33 -35.94
CA ARG A 40 32.12 24.71 -34.85
C ARG A 40 31.41 25.69 -33.93
N VAL A 41 31.14 25.27 -32.69
CA VAL A 41 30.64 26.16 -31.64
C VAL A 41 31.84 26.73 -30.87
N VAL A 42 32.03 28.05 -30.91
CA VAL A 42 33.05 28.76 -30.14
C VAL A 42 32.39 29.36 -28.90
N ILE A 43 32.79 28.91 -27.72
CA ILE A 43 32.31 29.46 -26.44
C ILE A 43 33.27 30.57 -26.00
N ARG A 44 32.81 31.82 -25.94
CA ARG A 44 33.54 32.95 -25.35
C ARG A 44 33.19 33.11 -23.86
N PRO A 45 34.14 33.52 -23.00
CA PRO A 45 33.84 33.87 -21.61
C PRO A 45 33.03 35.17 -21.63
N GLY A 46 31.73 35.09 -21.33
CA GLY A 46 30.78 36.21 -21.45
C GLY A 46 29.36 35.87 -21.92
N GLY A 47 29.02 34.60 -22.16
CA GLY A 47 27.65 34.10 -22.01
C GLY A 47 26.60 34.52 -23.04
N ILE A 48 26.97 34.86 -24.29
CA ILE A 48 25.99 34.99 -25.38
C ILE A 48 26.44 34.14 -26.57
N LEU A 49 25.72 33.05 -26.81
CA LEU A 49 25.85 32.23 -28.02
C LEU A 49 25.15 32.97 -29.16
N ARG A 50 25.90 33.49 -30.14
CA ARG A 50 25.34 33.92 -31.43
C ARG A 50 25.64 32.86 -32.47
N CYS A 51 24.61 32.46 -33.22
CA CYS A 51 24.73 31.54 -34.33
C CYS A 51 25.41 32.26 -35.51
N VAL A 52 26.41 31.62 -36.15
CA VAL A 52 27.28 32.24 -37.18
C VAL A 52 26.99 31.65 -38.58
N ARG A 53 25.73 31.33 -38.90
CA ARG A 53 25.31 31.00 -40.28
C ARG A 53 23.79 30.94 -40.42
N ASP A 54 23.29 31.35 -41.59
CA ASP A 54 21.87 31.49 -41.96
C ASP A 54 21.14 30.15 -42.26
N THR A 55 21.70 29.02 -41.85
CA THR A 55 21.05 27.71 -41.98
C THR A 55 21.07 26.96 -40.65
N CYS A 56 20.28 27.44 -39.70
CA CYS A 56 19.82 26.58 -38.61
C CYS A 56 18.72 25.66 -39.18
N PRO A 57 18.84 24.34 -39.09
CA PRO A 57 17.66 23.47 -39.11
C PRO A 57 16.71 23.97 -38.02
N ASP A 58 15.40 23.96 -38.29
CA ASP A 58 14.36 24.27 -37.33
C ASP A 58 14.49 23.36 -36.10
N LEU A 59 15.27 23.81 -35.10
CA LEU A 59 15.36 23.20 -33.80
C LEU A 59 14.06 23.59 -33.08
N GLN A 60 12.99 22.86 -33.39
CA GLN A 60 11.79 22.90 -32.58
C GLN A 60 12.23 22.69 -31.12
N PRO A 61 11.86 23.60 -30.20
CA PRO A 61 12.16 23.40 -28.79
C PRO A 61 11.63 22.02 -28.41
N PRO A 62 12.38 21.19 -27.65
CA PRO A 62 11.89 19.89 -27.25
C PRO A 62 10.54 20.13 -26.60
N THR A 63 9.46 19.70 -27.27
CA THR A 63 8.12 19.80 -26.73
C THR A 63 8.23 19.13 -25.38
N ARG A 64 8.11 19.93 -24.32
CA ARG A 64 8.16 19.44 -22.95
C ARG A 64 6.95 18.54 -22.85
N ARG A 65 7.14 17.25 -23.16
CA ARG A 65 6.15 16.21 -22.94
C ARG A 65 5.94 16.29 -21.44
N VAL A 66 4.87 16.95 -21.04
CA VAL A 66 4.39 16.91 -19.67
C VAL A 66 4.03 15.45 -19.49
N HIS A 67 4.99 14.66 -19.00
CA HIS A 67 4.68 13.38 -18.41
C HIS A 67 3.78 13.73 -17.22
N THR A 68 2.48 13.75 -17.47
CA THR A 68 1.49 13.61 -16.42
C THR A 68 1.95 12.39 -15.63
N MET A 69 2.39 12.61 -14.39
CA MET A 69 2.87 11.52 -13.55
C MET A 69 1.73 10.51 -13.45
N SER A 70 1.83 9.41 -14.18
CA SER A 70 0.88 8.33 -14.11
C SER A 70 0.98 7.77 -12.70
N THR A 71 -0.11 7.90 -11.94
CA THR A 71 -0.17 7.33 -10.60
C THR A 71 0.00 5.82 -10.73
N VAL A 72 1.07 5.26 -10.13
CA VAL A 72 1.29 3.82 -10.13
C VAL A 72 0.12 3.16 -9.39
N ARG A 73 -0.71 2.42 -10.13
CA ARG A 73 -1.91 1.76 -9.60
C ARG A 73 -1.60 0.39 -9.04
N TYR A 74 -2.44 -0.06 -8.11
CA TYR A 74 -2.44 -1.44 -7.70
C TYR A 74 -2.86 -2.35 -8.86
N ALA A 75 -2.27 -3.54 -8.92
CA ALA A 75 -2.69 -4.57 -9.85
C ALA A 75 -4.19 -4.85 -9.70
N VAL A 76 -4.86 -5.19 -10.81
CA VAL A 76 -6.31 -5.43 -10.86
C VAL A 76 -6.79 -6.40 -9.76
N PRO A 77 -6.13 -7.56 -9.51
CA PRO A 77 -6.57 -8.48 -8.46
C PRO A 77 -6.58 -7.85 -7.06
N ALA A 78 -5.58 -7.02 -6.73
CA ALA A 78 -5.51 -6.34 -5.45
C ALA A 78 -6.65 -5.33 -5.25
N ARG A 79 -7.02 -4.61 -6.32
CA ARG A 79 -8.15 -3.67 -6.32
C ARG A 79 -9.47 -4.40 -6.13
N CYS A 80 -9.71 -5.46 -6.91
CA CYS A 80 -10.94 -6.26 -6.82
C CYS A 80 -11.11 -6.86 -5.41
N ILE A 81 -10.08 -7.54 -4.88
CA ILE A 81 -10.15 -8.13 -3.54
C ILE A 81 -10.39 -7.05 -2.49
N HIS A 82 -9.74 -5.88 -2.60
CA HIS A 82 -9.92 -4.79 -1.66
C HIS A 82 -11.37 -4.27 -1.66
N TRP A 83 -11.93 -3.95 -2.82
CA TRP A 83 -13.28 -3.38 -2.90
C TRP A 83 -14.38 -4.38 -2.55
N ILE A 84 -14.22 -5.64 -2.93
CA ILE A 84 -15.14 -6.72 -2.50
C ILE A 84 -15.09 -6.86 -0.98
N THR A 85 -13.89 -6.88 -0.39
CA THR A 85 -13.74 -6.94 1.07
C THR A 85 -14.37 -5.72 1.74
N ALA A 86 -14.14 -4.50 1.22
CA ALA A 86 -14.68 -3.27 1.78
C ALA A 86 -16.22 -3.26 1.75
N ALA A 87 -16.83 -3.68 0.64
CA ALA A 87 -18.28 -3.80 0.51
C ALA A 87 -18.86 -4.83 1.50
N LEU A 88 -18.25 -6.02 1.58
CA LEU A 88 -18.69 -7.07 2.51
C LEU A 88 -18.56 -6.66 3.97
N VAL A 89 -17.44 -6.01 4.34
CA VAL A 89 -17.25 -5.48 5.69
C VAL A 89 -18.32 -4.44 6.02
N GLY A 90 -18.67 -3.56 5.08
CA GLY A 90 -19.78 -2.62 5.24
C GLY A 90 -21.11 -3.32 5.53
N VAL A 91 -21.45 -4.35 4.74
CA VAL A 91 -22.67 -5.16 4.94
C VAL A 91 -22.68 -5.85 6.30
N ILE A 92 -21.57 -6.51 6.68
CA ILE A 92 -21.47 -7.22 7.97
C ILE A 92 -21.56 -6.26 9.15
N ILE A 93 -20.98 -5.06 9.06
CA ILE A 93 -21.10 -4.04 10.11
C ILE A 93 -22.56 -3.65 10.29
N VAL A 94 -23.27 -3.32 9.21
CA VAL A 94 -24.70 -2.97 9.28
C VAL A 94 -25.51 -4.11 9.87
N LEU A 95 -25.28 -5.35 9.41
CA LEU A 95 -25.96 -6.54 9.90
C LEU A 95 -25.66 -6.80 11.39
N GLY A 96 -24.41 -6.63 11.82
CA GLY A 96 -23.99 -6.82 13.22
C GLY A 96 -24.59 -5.76 14.14
N LEU A 97 -24.66 -4.50 13.69
CA LEU A 97 -25.36 -3.43 14.40
C LEU A 97 -26.86 -3.71 14.48
N TRP A 98 -27.44 -4.24 13.40
CA TRP A 98 -28.85 -4.61 13.37
C TRP A 98 -29.16 -5.66 14.44
N ILE A 99 -28.39 -6.76 14.46
CA ILE A 99 -28.49 -7.82 15.46
C ILE A 99 -28.34 -7.25 16.89
N ALA A 100 -27.36 -6.38 17.12
CA ALA A 100 -27.05 -5.85 18.45
C ALA A 100 -28.11 -4.90 19.00
N TYR A 101 -28.69 -4.03 18.16
CA TYR A 101 -29.53 -2.92 18.62
C TYR A 101 -31.03 -3.12 18.42
N PHE A 102 -31.47 -3.76 17.33
CA PHE A 102 -32.91 -3.90 17.08
C PHE A 102 -33.49 -5.20 17.63
N ARG A 103 -32.65 -6.17 18.00
CA ARG A 103 -33.02 -7.41 18.70
C ARG A 103 -34.35 -8.00 18.19
N PRO A 104 -34.38 -8.54 16.96
CA PRO A 104 -35.62 -9.06 16.39
C PRO A 104 -36.28 -10.07 17.34
N GLU A 105 -37.59 -9.89 17.57
CA GLU A 105 -38.36 -10.68 18.53
C GLU A 105 -38.58 -12.13 18.05
N GLU A 106 -38.67 -12.33 16.73
CA GLU A 106 -38.79 -13.66 16.14
C GLU A 106 -37.43 -14.40 16.18
N GLU A 107 -37.34 -15.43 17.02
CA GLU A 107 -36.10 -16.19 17.22
C GLU A 107 -35.59 -16.86 15.92
N ALA A 108 -36.50 -17.37 15.07
CA ALA A 108 -36.10 -17.99 13.80
C ALA A 108 -35.44 -16.98 12.85
N PHE A 109 -36.00 -15.76 12.76
CA PHE A 109 -35.41 -14.69 11.97
C PHE A 109 -34.07 -14.23 12.54
N LYS A 110 -33.97 -14.10 13.87
CA LYS A 110 -32.71 -13.78 14.57
C LYS A 110 -31.61 -14.79 14.26
N LEU A 111 -31.88 -16.10 14.38
CA LEU A 111 -30.92 -17.14 14.05
C LEU A 111 -30.46 -17.10 12.58
N ARG A 112 -31.36 -16.77 11.65
CA ARG A 112 -30.99 -16.57 10.24
C ARG A 112 -30.06 -15.38 10.06
N LEU A 113 -30.29 -14.26 10.76
CA LEU A 113 -29.39 -13.10 10.69
C LEU A 113 -28.00 -13.42 11.22
N TYR A 114 -27.90 -14.13 12.35
CA TYR A 114 -26.61 -14.62 12.88
C TYR A 114 -25.91 -15.51 11.85
N ASN A 115 -26.63 -16.46 11.27
CA ASN A 115 -26.07 -17.35 10.25
C ASN A 115 -25.51 -16.58 9.04
N VAL A 116 -26.27 -15.63 8.49
CA VAL A 116 -25.82 -14.79 7.37
C VAL A 116 -24.61 -13.95 7.79
N HIS A 117 -24.63 -13.35 8.98
CA HIS A 117 -23.52 -12.54 9.50
C HIS A 117 -22.23 -13.35 9.62
N GLU A 118 -22.30 -14.52 10.26
CA GLU A 118 -21.15 -15.41 10.44
C GLU A 118 -20.63 -15.93 9.09
N SER A 119 -21.53 -16.30 8.18
CA SER A 119 -21.17 -16.82 6.86
C SER A 119 -20.45 -15.78 6.00
N LEU A 120 -20.95 -14.54 6.01
CA LEU A 120 -20.25 -13.42 5.36
C LEU A 120 -18.90 -13.15 6.07
N GLY A 121 -18.84 -13.31 7.39
CA GLY A 121 -17.62 -13.21 8.18
C GLY A 121 -16.55 -14.20 7.72
N VAL A 122 -16.92 -15.44 7.42
CA VAL A 122 -16.01 -16.45 6.84
C VAL A 122 -15.50 -16.01 5.46
N ILE A 123 -16.35 -15.45 4.60
CA ILE A 123 -15.92 -14.92 3.29
C ILE A 123 -14.90 -13.80 3.48
N VAL A 124 -15.18 -12.83 4.36
CA VAL A 124 -14.26 -11.71 4.65
C VAL A 124 -12.92 -12.23 5.19
N TRP A 125 -12.95 -13.25 6.05
CA TRP A 125 -11.76 -13.88 6.59
C TRP A 125 -10.90 -14.50 5.47
N VAL A 126 -11.51 -15.27 4.57
CA VAL A 126 -10.83 -15.87 3.41
C VAL A 126 -10.28 -14.79 2.47
N LEU A 127 -11.07 -13.77 2.13
CA LEU A 127 -10.61 -12.67 1.29
C LEU A 127 -9.44 -11.90 1.91
N THR A 128 -9.45 -11.72 3.23
CA THR A 128 -8.37 -11.08 3.97
C THR A 128 -7.08 -11.91 3.89
N LEU A 129 -7.17 -13.24 4.03
CA LEU A 129 -6.03 -14.14 3.82
C LEU A 129 -5.50 -14.08 2.39
N MET A 130 -6.39 -14.14 1.39
CA MET A 130 -6.01 -13.99 -0.02
C MET A 130 -5.31 -12.67 -0.27
N ARG A 131 -5.83 -11.57 0.31
CA ARG A 131 -5.23 -10.23 0.22
C ARG A 131 -3.84 -10.21 0.83
N LEU A 132 -3.63 -10.83 1.99
CA LEU A 132 -2.34 -10.89 2.65
C LEU A 132 -1.33 -11.72 1.85
N ALA A 133 -1.75 -12.88 1.35
CA ALA A 133 -0.93 -13.73 0.48
C ALA A 133 -0.53 -13.00 -0.81
N TYR A 134 -1.48 -12.28 -1.44
CA TYR A 134 -1.20 -11.50 -2.64
C TYR A 134 -0.20 -10.37 -2.35
N ARG A 135 -0.38 -9.63 -1.26
CA ARG A 135 0.51 -8.52 -0.85
C ARG A 135 1.93 -8.99 -0.55
N ARG A 136 2.11 -10.20 -0.02
CA ARG A 136 3.46 -10.77 0.19
C ARG A 136 4.22 -10.99 -1.11
N ARG A 137 3.52 -11.32 -2.20
CA ARG A 137 4.11 -11.52 -3.54
C ARG A 137 4.18 -10.24 -4.36
N HIS A 138 3.33 -9.26 -4.05
CA HIS A 138 3.20 -7.99 -4.79
C HIS A 138 3.26 -6.82 -3.78
N PRO A 139 4.46 -6.33 -3.43
CA PRO A 139 4.59 -5.26 -2.46
C PRO A 139 3.88 -3.99 -2.95
N PRO A 140 3.21 -3.26 -2.04
CA PRO A 140 2.47 -2.05 -2.40
C PRO A 140 3.44 -0.95 -2.89
N PRO A 141 2.99 -0.06 -3.80
CA PRO A 141 3.77 1.11 -4.17
C PRO A 141 4.08 1.97 -2.93
N PRO A 142 5.29 2.53 -2.82
CA PRO A 142 5.65 3.35 -1.67
C PRO A 142 4.77 4.60 -1.56
N LEU A 143 4.56 5.05 -0.33
CA LEU A 143 3.97 6.37 -0.05
C LEU A 143 4.89 7.48 -0.60
N PRO A 144 4.32 8.62 -1.06
CA PRO A 144 5.12 9.77 -1.48
C PRO A 144 6.21 10.13 -0.46
N ALA A 145 7.41 10.45 -0.94
CA ALA A 145 8.58 10.68 -0.09
C ALA A 145 8.35 11.82 0.92
N ASP A 146 7.58 12.83 0.52
CA ASP A 146 7.17 14.01 1.27
C ASP A 146 6.02 13.77 2.26
N THR A 147 5.57 12.51 2.44
CA THR A 147 4.56 12.18 3.45
C THR A 147 5.16 12.32 4.86
N PRO A 148 4.57 13.14 5.77
CA PRO A 148 5.03 13.28 7.14
C PRO A 148 5.15 11.93 7.86
N ALA A 149 6.18 11.76 8.69
CA ALA A 149 6.46 10.51 9.38
C ALA A 149 5.25 10.05 10.23
N VAL A 150 4.57 10.97 10.90
CA VAL A 150 3.36 10.68 11.70
C VAL A 150 2.24 10.06 10.85
N ILE A 151 1.98 10.62 9.66
CA ILE A 151 0.94 10.10 8.75
C ILE A 151 1.34 8.71 8.22
N ARG A 152 2.62 8.52 7.93
CA ARG A 152 3.16 7.22 7.47
C ARG A 152 2.99 6.14 8.53
N VAL A 153 3.32 6.44 9.79
CA VAL A 153 3.15 5.54 10.94
C VAL A 153 1.67 5.26 11.17
N ALA A 154 0.82 6.27 11.19
CA ALA A 154 -0.62 6.12 11.35
C ALA A 154 -1.23 5.23 10.24
N ALA A 155 -0.86 5.47 8.97
CA ALA A 155 -1.32 4.65 7.86
C ALA A 155 -0.87 3.19 8.01
N HIS A 156 0.37 2.93 8.42
CA HIS A 156 0.86 1.57 8.65
C HIS A 156 0.14 0.90 9.82
N ALA A 157 0.02 1.60 10.96
CA ALA A 157 -0.65 1.11 12.16
C ALA A 157 -2.12 0.75 11.88
N THR A 158 -2.87 1.62 11.20
CA THR A 158 -4.26 1.37 10.81
C THR A 158 -4.37 0.13 9.92
N HIS A 159 -3.49 -0.04 8.92
CA HIS A 159 -3.52 -1.23 8.08
C HIS A 159 -3.23 -2.51 8.87
N VAL A 160 -2.21 -2.49 9.74
CA VAL A 160 -1.88 -3.66 10.57
C VAL A 160 -3.03 -3.99 11.51
N ALA A 161 -3.59 -3.00 12.20
CA ALA A 161 -4.71 -3.18 13.11
C ALA A 161 -5.94 -3.76 12.39
N LEU A 162 -6.29 -3.22 11.21
CA LEU A 162 -7.39 -3.75 10.41
C LEU A 162 -7.12 -5.20 9.96
N TYR A 163 -5.90 -5.54 9.55
CA TYR A 163 -5.57 -6.92 9.19
C TYR A 163 -5.70 -7.87 10.37
N VAL A 164 -5.18 -7.50 11.54
CA VAL A 164 -5.30 -8.31 12.75
C VAL A 164 -6.76 -8.52 13.09
N LEU A 165 -7.54 -7.44 13.19
CA LEU A 165 -8.95 -7.51 13.55
C LEU A 165 -9.79 -8.29 12.54
N LEU A 166 -9.59 -8.08 11.23
CA LEU A 166 -10.35 -8.82 10.20
C LEU A 166 -10.00 -10.32 10.17
N LEU A 167 -8.86 -10.74 10.71
CA LEU A 167 -8.49 -12.15 10.83
C LEU A 167 -8.93 -12.76 12.17
N THR A 168 -8.91 -11.99 13.26
CA THR A 168 -9.23 -12.53 14.59
C THR A 168 -10.71 -12.43 14.92
N LEU A 169 -11.41 -11.37 14.50
CA LEU A 169 -12.83 -11.16 14.86
C LEU A 169 -13.77 -12.23 14.31
N PRO A 170 -13.67 -12.67 13.04
CA PRO A 170 -14.51 -13.75 12.55
C PRO A 170 -14.33 -15.04 13.37
N VAL A 171 -13.11 -15.33 13.82
CA VAL A 171 -12.82 -16.48 14.67
C VAL A 171 -13.43 -16.30 16.06
N ILE A 172 -13.27 -15.14 16.68
CA ILE A 172 -13.87 -14.84 17.99
C ILE A 172 -15.41 -14.91 17.93
N GLY A 173 -16.02 -14.36 16.88
CA GLY A 173 -17.46 -14.41 16.67
C GLY A 173 -17.98 -15.83 16.50
N PHE A 174 -17.32 -16.63 15.64
CA PHE A 174 -17.59 -18.05 15.49
C PHE A 174 -17.47 -18.80 16.82
N LEU A 175 -16.39 -18.59 17.59
CA LEU A 175 -16.24 -19.26 18.88
C LEU A 175 -17.31 -18.83 19.90
N ALA A 176 -17.79 -17.58 19.83
CA ALA A 176 -18.87 -17.11 20.70
C ALA A 176 -20.19 -17.86 20.45
N THR A 177 -20.57 -18.08 19.19
CA THR A 177 -21.81 -18.80 18.83
C THR A 177 -21.71 -20.29 19.14
N ASN A 178 -20.54 -20.91 18.91
CA ASN A 178 -20.28 -22.29 19.35
C ASN A 178 -20.38 -22.45 20.87
N ALA A 179 -19.84 -21.51 21.65
CA ALA A 179 -19.93 -21.54 23.11
C ALA A 179 -21.38 -21.34 23.63
N TRP A 180 -22.24 -20.67 22.86
CA TRP A 180 -23.69 -20.63 23.12
C TRP A 180 -24.42 -21.95 22.80
N GLY A 181 -23.75 -22.89 22.13
CA GLY A 181 -24.32 -24.16 21.68
C GLY A 181 -24.95 -24.11 20.29
N PHE A 182 -24.65 -23.08 19.49
CA PHE A 182 -25.14 -22.95 18.11
C PHE A 182 -23.99 -23.18 17.11
N PRO A 183 -23.83 -24.40 16.58
CA PRO A 183 -22.79 -24.67 15.59
C PRO A 183 -23.08 -23.92 14.29
N LEU A 184 -22.03 -23.37 13.68
CA LEU A 184 -22.14 -22.65 12.42
C LEU A 184 -22.26 -23.63 11.25
N SER A 185 -23.30 -23.45 10.43
CA SER A 185 -23.35 -23.97 9.06
C SER A 185 -23.28 -22.81 8.08
N VAL A 186 -22.18 -22.69 7.33
CA VAL A 186 -21.95 -21.57 6.40
C VAL A 186 -23.07 -21.56 5.36
N PHE A 187 -23.86 -20.48 5.33
CA PHE A 187 -25.11 -20.30 4.58
C PHE A 187 -26.13 -21.45 4.73
N GLY A 188 -26.04 -22.21 5.81
CA GLY A 188 -26.83 -23.41 6.05
C GLY A 188 -26.41 -24.64 5.23
N VAL A 189 -25.37 -24.55 4.39
CA VAL A 189 -24.96 -25.63 3.47
C VAL A 189 -23.70 -26.38 3.93
N LEU A 190 -22.76 -25.71 4.59
CA LEU A 190 -21.49 -26.29 5.00
C LEU A 190 -21.36 -26.24 6.53
N PRO A 191 -21.68 -27.32 7.25
CA PRO A 191 -21.49 -27.38 8.70
C PRO A 191 -20.00 -27.33 9.03
N LEU A 192 -19.64 -26.44 9.94
CA LEU A 192 -18.29 -26.38 10.51
C LEU A 192 -18.27 -27.12 11.85
N PRO A 193 -17.17 -27.80 12.18
CA PRO A 193 -17.04 -28.48 13.46
C PRO A 193 -17.06 -27.45 14.60
N SER A 194 -17.79 -27.75 15.68
CA SER A 194 -17.78 -26.94 16.91
C SER A 194 -16.64 -27.40 17.81
N PRO A 195 -15.53 -26.65 17.92
CA PRO A 195 -14.41 -27.04 18.78
C PRO A 195 -14.71 -26.84 20.27
N LEU A 196 -15.75 -26.06 20.60
CA LEU A 196 -16.15 -25.75 21.98
C LEU A 196 -17.44 -26.47 22.34
N GLY A 197 -17.56 -26.85 23.61
CA GLY A 197 -18.84 -27.22 24.22
C GLY A 197 -19.64 -25.98 24.63
N LYS A 198 -20.88 -26.19 25.09
CA LYS A 198 -21.70 -25.10 25.63
C LYS A 198 -21.08 -24.60 26.94
N ASP A 199 -20.73 -23.31 26.96
CA ASP A 199 -20.19 -22.59 28.11
C ASP A 199 -20.66 -21.12 28.03
N GLU A 200 -21.61 -20.75 28.89
CA GLU A 200 -22.25 -19.44 28.84
C GLU A 200 -21.34 -18.30 29.34
N GLU A 201 -20.38 -18.58 30.23
CA GLU A 201 -19.44 -17.56 30.70
C GLU A 201 -18.43 -17.23 29.59
N LEU A 202 -17.88 -18.26 28.96
CA LEU A 202 -17.00 -18.10 27.81
C LEU A 202 -17.73 -17.42 26.64
N ALA A 203 -18.99 -17.81 26.38
CA ALA A 203 -19.79 -17.20 25.32
C ALA A 203 -20.01 -15.70 25.54
N LYS A 204 -20.30 -15.27 26.78
CA LYS A 204 -20.44 -13.85 27.15
C LYS A 204 -19.12 -13.09 26.96
N LEU A 205 -18.00 -13.67 27.39
CA LEU A 205 -16.68 -13.07 27.22
C LEU A 205 -16.32 -12.88 25.74
N LEU A 206 -16.49 -13.91 24.92
CA LEU A 206 -16.22 -13.86 23.48
C LEU A 206 -17.15 -12.88 22.75
N ALA A 207 -18.44 -12.85 23.11
CA ALA A 207 -19.38 -11.89 22.56
C ALA A 207 -19.00 -10.44 22.91
N LEU A 208 -18.54 -10.17 24.14
CA LEU A 208 -18.03 -8.86 24.55
C LEU A 208 -16.77 -8.49 23.76
N ALA A 209 -15.80 -9.40 23.66
CA ALA A 209 -14.58 -9.20 22.88
C ALA A 209 -14.88 -8.91 21.40
N HIS A 210 -15.80 -9.66 20.80
CA HIS A 210 -16.28 -9.43 19.45
C HIS A 210 -16.90 -8.04 19.30
N ARG A 211 -17.76 -7.63 20.24
CA ARG A 211 -18.40 -6.30 20.21
C ARG A 211 -17.36 -5.17 20.29
N ILE A 212 -16.41 -5.24 21.21
CA ILE A 212 -15.35 -4.23 21.37
C ILE A 212 -14.48 -4.17 20.10
N GLY A 213 -14.09 -5.34 19.55
CA GLY A 213 -13.32 -5.39 18.33
C GLY A 213 -14.09 -4.90 17.10
N ALA A 214 -15.40 -5.14 17.01
CA ALA A 214 -16.24 -4.61 15.93
C ALA A 214 -16.32 -3.08 15.98
N LEU A 215 -16.49 -2.48 17.17
CA LEU A 215 -16.44 -1.03 17.35
C LEU A 215 -15.05 -0.47 16.98
N SER A 216 -13.98 -1.20 17.29
CA SER A 216 -12.62 -0.84 16.92
C SER A 216 -12.41 -0.86 15.40
N ILE A 217 -12.97 -1.85 14.70
CA ILE A 217 -12.97 -1.89 13.22
C ILE A 217 -13.69 -0.66 12.66
N ILE A 218 -14.87 -0.31 13.19
CA ILE A 218 -15.64 0.86 12.74
C ILE A 218 -14.80 2.14 12.89
N ALA A 219 -14.17 2.34 14.05
CA ALA A 219 -13.31 3.49 14.29
C ALA A 219 -12.11 3.53 13.34
N LEU A 220 -11.45 2.39 13.11
CA LEU A 220 -10.30 2.29 12.20
C LEU A 220 -10.68 2.50 10.74
N ILE A 221 -11.84 2.01 10.30
CA ILE A 221 -12.38 2.27 8.96
C ILE A 221 -12.67 3.77 8.82
N GLY A 222 -13.28 4.40 9.84
CA GLY A 222 -13.50 5.84 9.86
C GLY A 222 -12.19 6.62 9.69
N GLY A 223 -11.16 6.27 10.46
CA GLY A 223 -9.82 6.85 10.32
C GLY A 223 -9.16 6.58 8.96
N HIS A 224 -9.34 5.37 8.42
CA HIS A 224 -8.83 5.00 7.09
C HIS A 224 -9.46 5.84 5.98
N VAL A 225 -10.79 5.97 5.98
CA VAL A 225 -11.54 6.78 5.02
C VAL A 225 -11.24 8.26 5.18
N ALA A 226 -11.13 8.76 6.42
CA ALA A 226 -10.70 10.13 6.70
C ALA A 226 -9.30 10.41 6.12
N GLY A 227 -8.38 9.44 6.23
CA GLY A 227 -7.08 9.50 5.58
C GLY A 227 -7.19 9.62 4.06
N VAL A 228 -8.05 8.81 3.42
CA VAL A 228 -8.31 8.91 1.97
C VAL A 228 -8.82 10.31 1.59
N PHE A 229 -9.74 10.88 2.36
CA PHE A 229 -10.23 12.24 2.12
C PHE A 229 -9.15 13.31 2.30
N TYR A 230 -8.32 13.20 3.34
CA TYR A 230 -7.18 14.08 3.54
C TYR A 230 -6.23 14.03 2.33
N HIS A 231 -5.90 12.84 1.84
CA HIS A 231 -5.03 12.68 0.68
C HIS A 231 -5.67 13.18 -0.62
N THR A 232 -6.98 12.98 -0.78
CA THR A 232 -7.71 13.35 -2.01
C THR A 232 -7.95 14.85 -2.11
N PHE A 233 -8.40 15.50 -1.04
CA PHE A 233 -8.84 16.90 -1.07
C PHE A 233 -7.74 17.88 -0.64
N ILE A 234 -6.91 17.52 0.34
CA ILE A 234 -5.88 18.42 0.88
C ILE A 234 -4.54 18.18 0.17
N ARG A 235 -4.01 16.95 0.19
CA ARG A 235 -2.70 16.67 -0.46
C ARG A 235 -2.78 16.59 -1.97
N LYS A 236 -3.92 16.15 -2.53
CA LYS A 236 -4.15 15.96 -3.97
C LYS A 236 -3.06 15.09 -4.63
N ASP A 237 -2.58 14.07 -3.91
CA ASP A 237 -1.44 13.23 -4.32
C ASP A 237 -1.83 11.98 -5.12
N GLY A 238 -3.10 11.88 -5.50
CA GLY A 238 -3.61 10.80 -6.33
C GLY A 238 -3.70 9.44 -5.61
N LEU A 239 -3.70 9.41 -4.27
CA LEU A 239 -3.69 8.16 -3.50
C LEU A 239 -4.92 7.28 -3.78
N LEU A 240 -6.11 7.87 -3.86
CA LEU A 240 -7.34 7.13 -4.17
C LEU A 240 -7.27 6.47 -5.56
N GLN A 241 -6.72 7.16 -6.55
CA GLN A 241 -6.57 6.70 -7.93
C GLN A 241 -5.64 5.48 -8.04
N ARG A 242 -4.85 5.17 -7.00
CA ARG A 242 -4.06 3.94 -6.97
C ARG A 242 -4.95 2.72 -6.74
N MET A 243 -6.07 2.88 -6.02
CA MET A 243 -7.00 1.79 -5.68
C MET A 243 -8.27 1.74 -6.56
N LEU A 244 -8.60 2.80 -7.27
CA LEU A 244 -9.59 2.77 -8.37
C LEU A 244 -9.00 2.05 -9.59
#